data_AF-A0A2V7HA32-F1
#
_entry.id   AF-A0A2V7HA32-F1
#
_cell.length_a   1.000
_cell.length_b   1.000
_cell.length_c   1.000
_cell.angle_alpha   90.00
_cell.angle_beta   90.00
_cell.angle_gamma   90.00
#
_symmetry.space_group_name_H-M   'P 1'
#
loop_
_entity.id
_entity.type
_entity.pdbx_description
1 polymer ?
#
loop_
_entity_poly.entity_id
_entity_poly.type
_entity_poly.pdbx_seq_one_letter_code
_entity_poly.pdbx_strand_id
1 'polypeptide(L)' 'MDIAVKELTLETERLILRNYRLSDFEDHYRLCADPDVMRYMIGGQPMTRFEAWRHMAFLVGHWELLGYGY' A
#
# COMPACT_ATOMS: atom_id res chain seq x y z
N MET A 1 -21.31 -9.53 8.24
CA MET A 1 -21.21 -9.69 6.77
C MET A 1 -19.77 -10.13 6.53
N ASP A 2 -19.55 -11.43 6.42
CA ASP A 2 -18.21 -11.99 6.22
C ASP A 2 -17.81 -11.76 4.77
N ILE A 3 -17.13 -10.65 4.51
CA ILE A 3 -16.31 -10.55 3.32
C ILE A 3 -14.96 -11.14 3.73
N ALA A 4 -14.84 -12.46 3.61
CA ALA A 4 -13.53 -13.09 3.64
C ALA A 4 -12.79 -12.59 2.38
N VAL A 5 -11.98 -11.53 2.52
CA VAL A 5 -11.08 -11.11 1.45
C VAL A 5 -10.10 -12.24 1.24
N LYS A 6 -10.36 -13.03 0.21
CA LYS A 6 -9.49 -14.10 -0.22
C LYS A 6 -8.13 -13.46 -0.49
N GLU A 7 -7.11 -13.96 0.21
CA GLU A 7 -5.74 -13.50 0.05
C GLU A 7 -5.32 -13.64 -1.42
N LEU A 8 -5.20 -12.51 -2.13
CA LEU A 8 -4.73 -12.47 -3.50
C LEU A 8 -3.22 -12.38 -3.47
N THR A 9 -2.56 -13.45 -3.90
CA THR A 9 -1.10 -13.51 -3.99
C THR A 9 -0.69 -14.01 -5.37
N LEU A 10 0.30 -13.35 -5.98
CA LEU A 10 0.98 -13.77 -7.18
C LEU A 10 2.47 -13.94 -6.86
N GLU A 11 3.00 -15.12 -7.14
CA GLU A 11 4.39 -15.46 -6.85
C GLU A 11 5.18 -15.66 -8.15
N THR A 12 6.42 -15.23 -8.13
CA THR A 12 7.43 -15.48 -9.16
C THR A 12 8.68 -16.04 -8.49
N GLU A 13 9.72 -16.37 -9.26
CA GLU A 13 10.98 -16.88 -8.70
C GLU A 13 11.62 -15.94 -7.65
N ARG A 14 11.40 -14.62 -7.76
CA ARG A 14 12.07 -13.62 -6.89
C ARG A 14 11.14 -12.72 -6.09
N LEU A 15 9.83 -12.75 -6.38
CA LEU A 15 8.88 -11.76 -5.86
C LEU A 15 7.55 -12.40 -5.48
N ILE A 16 6.96 -11.86 -4.42
CA ILE A 16 5.59 -12.12 -3.99
C ILE A 16 4.82 -10.81 -4.06
N LEU A 17 3.80 -10.73 -4.90
CA LEU A 17 2.85 -9.64 -4.93
C LEU A 17 1.60 -10.06 -4.14
N ARG A 18 1.30 -9.33 -3.07
CA ARG A 18 0.16 -9.58 -2.18
C ARG A 18 -0.43 -8.27 -1.68
N ASN A 19 -1.60 -8.34 -1.06
CA ASN A 19 -2.18 -7.20 -0.35
C ASN A 19 -1.27 -6.69 0.77
N TYR A 20 -1.34 -5.38 1.03
CA TYR A 20 -0.66 -4.72 2.15
C TYR A 20 -1.12 -5.29 3.49
N ARG A 21 -0.17 -5.49 4.40
CA ARG A 21 -0.39 -5.90 5.79
C ARG A 21 0.18 -4.83 6.71
N LEU A 22 -0.31 -4.75 7.95
CA LEU A 22 0.17 -3.78 8.94
C LEU A 22 1.70 -3.84 9.13
N SER A 23 2.31 -5.03 9.00
CA SER A 23 3.77 -5.23 9.09
C SER A 23 4.57 -4.47 8.04
N ASP A 24 3.95 -4.10 6.91
CA ASP A 24 4.63 -3.44 5.79
C ASP A 24 4.72 -1.93 5.98
N PHE A 25 4.09 -1.38 7.03
CA PHE A 25 3.92 0.06 7.17
C PHE A 25 5.25 0.82 7.25
N GLU A 26 6.25 0.28 7.96
CA GLU A 26 7.55 0.96 8.07
C GLU A 26 8.26 1.06 6.71
N ASP A 27 8.21 0.00 5.90
CA ASP A 27 8.83 -0.02 4.58
C ASP A 27 8.05 0.84 3.59
N HIS A 28 6.72 0.82 3.66
CA HIS A 28 5.86 1.73 2.89
C HIS A 28 6.16 3.20 3.23
N TYR A 29 6.28 3.53 4.53
CA TYR A 29 6.62 4.89 4.95
C TYR A 29 8.00 5.31 4.45
N ARG A 30 9.01 4.42 4.48
CA ARG A 30 10.35 4.71 3.93
C ARG A 30 10.28 5.11 2.45
N LEU A 31 9.51 4.37 1.64
CA LEU A 31 9.30 4.71 0.22
C LEU A 31 8.56 6.04 0.06
N CYS A 32 7.48 6.24 0.82
CA CYS A 32 6.71 7.48 0.74
C CYS A 32 7.45 8.70 1.30
N ALA A 33 8.48 8.53 2.12
CA ALA A 33 9.31 9.62 2.63
C ALA A 33 10.48 9.98 1.71
N ASP A 34 10.73 9.17 0.67
CA ASP A 34 11.83 9.40 -0.27
C ASP A 34 11.40 10.39 -1.37
N PRO A 35 12.09 11.54 -1.53
CA PRO A 35 11.76 12.52 -2.56
C PRO A 35 11.96 12.01 -3.99
N ASP A 36 12.91 11.11 -4.23
CA ASP A 36 13.14 10.54 -5.57
C ASP A 36 12.03 9.58 -5.98
N VAL A 37 11.42 8.89 -5.01
CA VAL A 37 10.23 8.05 -5.22
C VAL A 37 8.99 8.93 -5.44
N MET A 38 8.82 9.94 -4.59
CA MET A 38 7.57 10.71 -4.53
C MET A 38 7.44 11.84 -5.55
N ARG A 39 8.53 12.27 -6.20
CA ARG A 39 8.53 13.37 -7.20
C ARG A 39 7.50 13.23 -8.33
N TYR A 40 7.07 12.00 -8.64
CA TYR A 40 6.06 11.70 -9.67
C TYR A 40 4.75 11.14 -9.11
N MET A 41 4.68 10.96 -7.80
CA MET A 41 3.46 10.51 -7.12
C MET A 41 2.53 11.69 -6.86
N ILE A 42 1.28 11.41 -6.49
CA ILE A 42 0.29 12.44 -6.19
C ILE A 42 0.82 13.37 -5.09
N GLY A 43 0.79 14.67 -5.35
CA GLY A 43 1.35 15.71 -4.47
C GLY A 43 2.82 16.02 -4.74
N GLY A 44 3.57 15.15 -5.42
CA GLY A 44 4.96 15.40 -5.85
C GLY A 44 5.95 15.66 -4.70
N GLN A 45 5.57 15.34 -3.46
CA GLN A 45 6.32 15.62 -2.24
C GLN A 45 6.35 14.37 -1.35
N PRO A 46 7.43 14.17 -0.56
CA PRO A 46 7.46 13.17 0.50
C PRO A 46 6.25 13.27 1.43
N MET A 47 5.68 12.12 1.78
CA MET A 47 4.64 12.03 2.79
C MET A 47 5.25 12.07 4.18
N THR A 48 4.58 12.77 5.10
CA THR A 48 4.74 12.56 6.53
C THR A 48 4.29 11.14 6.89
N ARG A 49 4.72 10.65 8.07
CA ARG A 49 4.32 9.34 8.57
C ARG A 49 2.81 9.16 8.67
N PHE A 50 2.09 10.21 9.06
CA PHE A 50 0.63 10.18 9.16
C PHE A 50 -0.04 10.13 7.78
N GLU A 51 0.47 10.84 6.80
CA GLU A 51 -0.01 10.78 5.41
C GLU A 51 0.24 9.39 4.81
N ALA A 52 1.43 8.82 5.01
CA ALA A 52 1.74 7.46 4.58
C ALA A 52 0.81 6.42 5.24
N TRP A 53 0.48 6.60 6.52
CA TRP A 53 -0.48 5.75 7.24
C TRP A 53 -1.87 5.83 6.61
N ARG A 54 -2.38 7.05 6.38
CA ARG A 54 -3.67 7.26 5.72
C ARG A 54 -3.69 6.69 4.30
N HIS A 55 -2.59 6.81 3.57
CA HIS A 55 -2.45 6.25 2.24
C HIS A 55 -2.50 4.71 2.27
N MET A 56 -1.78 4.05 3.18
CA MET A 56 -1.85 2.59 3.34
C MET A 56 -3.24 2.11 3.74
N ALA A 57 -3.90 2.81 4.66
CA ALA A 57 -5.28 2.51 5.05
C ALA A 57 -6.26 2.65 3.89
N PHE A 58 -6.07 3.65 3.02
CA PHE A 58 -6.82 3.79 1.78
C PHE A 58 -6.58 2.61 0.83
N LEU A 59 -5.34 2.21 0.60
CA LEU A 59 -5.00 1.08 -0.29
C LEU A 59 -5.63 -0.24 0.21
N VAL A 60 -5.54 -0.52 1.50
CA VAL A 60 -6.20 -1.69 2.12
C VAL A 60 -7.72 -1.59 1.99
N GLY A 61 -8.29 -0.44 2.36
CA GLY A 61 -9.74 -0.21 2.27
C GLY A 61 -10.29 -0.31 0.85
N HIS A 62 -9.51 0.07 -0.16
CA HIS A 62 -9.91 -0.04 -1.56
C HIS A 62 -10.12 -1.50 -1.97
N TRP A 63 -9.23 -2.40 -1.55
CA TRP A 63 -9.41 -3.84 -1.75
C TRP A 63 -10.61 -4.40 -0.97
N GLU A 64 -10.75 -4.02 0.30
CA GLU A 64 -11.86 -4.49 1.16
C GLU A 64 -13.23 -4.06 0.62
N LEU A 65 -13.33 -2.85 0.06
CA LEU A 65 -14.60 -2.29 -0.41
C LEU A 65 -14.91 -2.63 -1.86
N LEU A 66 -13.89 -2.71 -2.73
CA LEU A 66 -14.09 -2.79 -4.19
C LEU A 66 -13.56 -4.09 -4.82
N GLY A 67 -12.73 -4.86 -4.11
CA GLY A 67 -12.17 -6.11 -4.60
C GLY A 67 -11.03 -5.96 -5.61
N TYR A 68 -10.50 -4.75 -5.80
CA TYR A 68 -9.32 -4.45 -6.61
C TYR A 68 -8.48 -3.31 -5.98
N GLY A 69 -7.27 -3.06 -6.47
CA GLY A 69 -6.34 -2.03 -5.96
C GLY A 69 -6.34 -0.74 -6.78
N TYR A 70 -5.80 0.34 -6.18
CA TYR A 70 -5.59 1.67 -6.77
C TYR A 70 -4.20 1.80 -7.39
#